data_AF-A0A957CH13-F1
#
_entry.id   AF-A0A957CH13-F1
#
_cell.length_a   1.000
_cell.length_b   1.000
_cell.length_c   1.000
_cell.angle_alpha   90.00
_cell.angle_beta   90.00
_cell.angle_gamma   90.00
#
_symmetry.space_group_name_H-M   'P 1'
#
loop_
_entity.id
_entity.type
_entity.pdbx_description
1 polymer ?
#
loop_
_entity_poly.entity_id
_entity_poly.type
_entity_poly.pdbx_seq_one_letter_code
_entity_poly.pdbx_strand_id
1 'polypeptide(L)'
;DQYFWMDRIVPAVRQSGLRAALGYGVVELGEEAAREREVAAAAEFLNALRDDPLLRGWVGPHAFFVDNSEEAIYAELALADQFDTGLHIHLSTSGEEDRFCQDKYGKSAVEQMATMGILDFPLLAAHCLTVPTQDYPRLAAAPFTAAINPSSAMRNAAGVADVLGMQAAGIGLALGT
;
A
#
# COMPACT_ATOMS: atom_id res chain seq x y z
N ASP A 1 10.43 -0.75 2.47
CA ASP A 1 10.67 -0.81 1.02
C ASP A 1 9.50 -1.49 0.34
N GLN A 2 9.26 -1.24 -0.95
CA GLN A 2 8.26 -1.96 -1.76
C GLN A 2 8.78 -2.09 -3.20
N TYR A 3 9.01 -3.33 -3.65
CA TYR A 3 9.61 -3.60 -4.96
C TYR A 3 9.46 -5.07 -5.37
N PHE A 4 9.71 -5.40 -6.64
CA PHE A 4 9.55 -6.74 -7.22
C PHE A 4 10.67 -7.73 -6.86
N TRP A 5 11.92 -7.26 -6.78
CA TRP A 5 13.12 -8.12 -6.70
C TRP A 5 13.49 -8.51 -5.26
N MET A 6 12.53 -9.00 -4.49
CA MET A 6 12.76 -9.34 -3.09
C MET A 6 13.78 -10.48 -2.87
N ASP A 7 13.98 -11.34 -3.87
CA ASP A 7 15.06 -12.34 -3.90
C ASP A 7 16.46 -11.72 -3.83
N ARG A 8 16.61 -10.47 -4.30
CA ARG A 8 17.86 -9.69 -4.26
C ARG A 8 17.92 -8.72 -3.09
N ILE A 9 16.79 -8.09 -2.76
CA ILE A 9 16.71 -7.09 -1.69
C ILE A 9 16.90 -7.76 -0.32
N VAL A 10 16.22 -8.87 -0.04
CA VAL A 10 16.26 -9.52 1.27
C VAL A 10 17.70 -9.88 1.68
N PRO A 11 18.53 -10.55 0.86
CA PRO A 11 19.92 -10.82 1.22
C PRO A 11 20.75 -9.56 1.48
N ALA A 12 20.56 -8.50 0.68
CA ALA A 12 21.29 -7.24 0.84
C ALA A 12 20.93 -6.54 2.17
N VAL A 13 19.64 -6.48 2.51
CA VAL A 13 19.19 -5.90 3.78
C VAL A 13 19.67 -6.75 4.96
N ARG A 14 19.59 -8.09 4.88
CA ARG A 14 20.17 -8.99 5.90
C ARG A 14 21.66 -8.72 6.12
N GLN A 15 22.43 -8.59 5.03
CA GLN A 15 23.87 -8.32 5.11
C GLN A 15 24.16 -6.97 5.79
N SER A 16 23.32 -5.96 5.56
CA SER A 16 23.46 -4.64 6.20
C SER A 16 23.19 -4.64 7.71
N GLY A 17 22.47 -5.64 8.24
CA GLY A 17 22.01 -5.69 9.63
C GLY A 17 20.89 -4.70 9.98
N LEU A 18 20.25 -4.08 8.98
CA LEU A 18 19.11 -3.18 9.19
C LEU A 18 17.83 -3.93 9.52
N ARG A 19 16.98 -3.29 10.33
CA ARG A 19 15.56 -3.69 10.49
C ARG A 19 14.76 -3.11 9.33
N ALA A 20 13.88 -3.90 8.72
CA ALA A 20 13.05 -3.42 7.61
C ALA A 20 11.68 -4.09 7.54
N ALA A 21 10.67 -3.31 7.14
CA ALA A 21 9.45 -3.83 6.54
C ALA A 21 9.62 -3.80 5.01
N LEU A 22 9.44 -4.95 4.37
CA LEU A 22 9.67 -5.17 2.94
C LEU A 22 8.34 -5.63 2.31
N GLY A 23 7.81 -4.86 1.36
CA GLY A 23 6.59 -5.17 0.62
C GLY A 23 6.88 -5.81 -0.73
N TYR A 24 6.44 -7.04 -0.97
CA TYR A 24 6.58 -7.63 -2.30
C TYR A 24 5.65 -6.92 -3.29
N GLY A 25 6.22 -6.35 -4.35
CA GLY A 25 5.49 -5.61 -5.39
C GLY A 25 4.53 -6.52 -6.16
N VAL A 26 3.22 -6.30 -6.05
CA VAL A 26 2.20 -7.00 -6.84
C VAL A 26 1.62 -6.06 -7.88
N VAL A 27 1.72 -6.44 -9.16
CA VAL A 27 1.19 -5.72 -10.32
C VAL A 27 0.53 -6.72 -11.27
N GLU A 28 -0.79 -6.60 -11.43
CA GLU A 28 -1.59 -7.51 -12.27
C GLU A 28 -1.79 -6.97 -13.70
N LEU A 29 -2.07 -5.67 -13.84
CA LEU A 29 -2.47 -5.02 -15.09
C LEU A 29 -3.66 -5.70 -15.79
N GLY A 30 -4.56 -6.32 -15.02
CA GLY A 30 -5.73 -7.05 -15.52
C GLY A 30 -5.44 -8.41 -16.17
N GLU A 31 -4.22 -8.93 -16.05
CA GLU A 31 -3.85 -10.25 -16.57
C GLU A 31 -3.92 -11.33 -15.48
N GLU A 32 -4.83 -12.29 -15.63
CA GLU A 32 -5.01 -13.40 -14.67
C GLU A 32 -3.70 -14.19 -14.42
N ALA A 33 -2.94 -14.47 -15.47
CA ALA A 33 -1.65 -15.16 -15.34
C ALA A 33 -0.62 -14.32 -14.55
N ALA A 34 -0.67 -12.99 -14.65
CA ALA A 34 0.15 -12.11 -13.83
C ALA A 34 -0.31 -12.16 -12.37
N ARG A 35 -1.62 -12.07 -12.11
CA ARG A 35 -2.18 -12.21 -10.74
C ARG A 35 -1.70 -13.48 -10.05
N GLU A 36 -1.89 -14.63 -10.69
CA GLU A 36 -1.51 -15.92 -10.11
C GLU A 36 -0.02 -15.98 -9.80
N ARG A 37 0.82 -15.49 -10.72
CA ARG A 37 2.27 -15.45 -10.53
C ARG A 37 2.67 -14.52 -9.38
N GLU A 38 2.16 -13.30 -9.35
CA GLU A 38 2.55 -12.31 -8.33
C GLU A 38 2.02 -12.68 -6.94
N VAL A 39 0.80 -13.21 -6.83
CA VAL A 39 0.24 -13.70 -5.55
C VAL A 39 1.04 -14.89 -5.03
N ALA A 40 1.41 -15.84 -5.90
CA ALA A 40 2.25 -16.98 -5.50
C ALA A 40 3.63 -16.52 -5.02
N ALA A 41 4.28 -15.61 -5.76
CA ALA A 41 5.58 -15.07 -5.39
C ALA A 41 5.54 -14.27 -4.07
N ALA A 42 4.47 -13.48 -3.85
CA ALA A 42 4.24 -12.79 -2.60
C ALA A 42 4.09 -13.76 -1.43
N ALA A 43 3.34 -14.86 -1.59
CA ALA A 43 3.18 -15.89 -0.57
C ALA A 43 4.51 -16.57 -0.21
N GLU A 44 5.31 -16.93 -1.21
CA GLU A 44 6.65 -17.52 -0.99
C GLU A 44 7.57 -16.55 -0.23
N PHE A 45 7.57 -15.28 -0.64
CA PHE A 45 8.31 -14.21 0.02
C PHE A 45 7.91 -14.02 1.49
N LEU A 46 6.60 -13.93 1.77
CA LEU A 46 6.08 -13.77 3.12
C LEU A 46 6.46 -14.96 4.01
N ASN A 47 6.35 -16.17 3.46
CA ASN A 47 6.76 -17.38 4.17
C ASN A 47 8.25 -17.40 4.49
N ALA A 48 9.12 -16.95 3.57
CA ALA A 48 10.56 -16.90 3.77
C ALA A 48 11.02 -15.89 4.84
N LEU A 49 10.17 -14.93 5.21
CA LEU A 49 10.45 -13.93 6.25
C LEU A 49 9.71 -14.16 7.58
N ARG A 50 8.88 -15.22 7.68
CA ARG A 50 7.98 -15.45 8.82
C ARG A 50 8.68 -15.41 10.20
N ASP A 51 9.87 -15.99 10.28
CA ASP A 51 10.65 -16.11 11.53
C ASP A 51 11.89 -15.20 11.55
N ASP A 52 11.97 -14.20 10.66
CA ASP A 52 13.13 -13.31 10.61
C ASP A 52 13.09 -12.28 11.77
N PRO A 53 14.16 -12.14 12.57
CA PRO A 53 14.16 -11.27 13.75
C PRO A 53 14.21 -9.76 13.42
N LEU A 54 14.65 -9.40 12.21
CA LEU A 54 14.85 -8.01 11.78
C LEU A 54 13.98 -7.63 10.59
N LEU A 55 13.59 -8.57 9.75
CA LEU A 55 12.82 -8.31 8.55
C LEU A 55 11.37 -8.74 8.72
N ARG A 56 10.44 -7.89 8.31
CA ARG A 56 9.02 -8.23 8.25
C ARG A 56 8.55 -8.16 6.80
N GLY A 57 7.96 -9.23 6.30
CA GLY A 57 7.32 -9.26 4.99
C GLY A 57 5.93 -8.62 5.05
N TRP A 58 5.63 -7.76 4.09
CA TRP A 58 4.32 -7.11 3.88
C TRP A 58 3.84 -7.41 2.46
N VAL A 59 2.53 -7.32 2.23
CA VAL A 59 1.98 -7.36 0.87
C VAL A 59 2.19 -5.97 0.26
N GLY A 60 2.68 -5.87 -0.97
CA GLY A 60 3.01 -4.60 -1.62
C GLY A 60 2.26 -4.36 -2.93
N PRO A 61 0.93 -4.25 -2.95
CA PRO A 61 0.20 -3.80 -4.14
C PRO A 61 0.82 -2.50 -4.66
N HIS A 62 1.00 -2.35 -5.98
CA HIS A 62 1.48 -1.08 -6.51
C HIS A 62 0.47 0.04 -6.23
N ALA A 63 -0.73 -0.04 -6.78
CA ALA A 63 -1.81 0.89 -6.51
C ALA A 63 -3.19 0.24 -6.72
N PHE A 64 -4.05 0.32 -5.70
CA PHE A 64 -5.43 -0.15 -5.84
C PHE A 64 -6.19 0.68 -6.87
N PHE A 65 -7.00 0.01 -7.68
CA PHE A 65 -7.86 0.64 -8.70
C PHE A 65 -7.13 1.31 -9.87
N VAL A 66 -5.80 1.18 -9.95
CA VAL A 66 -5.00 1.64 -11.10
C VAL A 66 -4.52 0.44 -11.91
N ASP A 67 -3.80 -0.50 -11.29
CA ASP A 67 -3.27 -1.68 -11.97
C ASP A 67 -3.64 -3.03 -11.36
N ASN A 68 -4.35 -3.05 -10.23
CA ASN A 68 -4.87 -4.28 -9.63
C ASN A 68 -6.41 -4.32 -9.68
N SER A 69 -6.96 -5.42 -10.20
CA SER A 69 -8.40 -5.71 -10.20
C SER A 69 -8.94 -5.99 -8.80
N GLU A 70 -10.26 -6.03 -8.64
CA GLU A 70 -10.86 -6.41 -7.35
C GLU A 70 -10.45 -7.83 -6.93
N GLU A 71 -10.34 -8.74 -7.88
CA GLU A 71 -9.90 -10.11 -7.65
C GLU A 71 -8.45 -10.18 -7.16
N ALA A 72 -7.55 -9.36 -7.72
CA ALA A 72 -6.19 -9.23 -7.22
C ALA A 72 -6.17 -8.64 -5.80
N ILE A 73 -6.96 -7.59 -5.56
CA ILE A 73 -7.09 -6.97 -4.24
C ILE A 73 -7.53 -7.99 -3.19
N TYR A 74 -8.58 -8.78 -3.46
CA TYR A 74 -9.04 -9.80 -2.51
C TYR A 74 -7.98 -10.90 -2.27
N ALA A 75 -7.20 -11.27 -3.29
CA ALA A 75 -6.09 -12.21 -3.11
C ALA A 75 -4.97 -11.62 -2.23
N GLU A 76 -4.65 -10.34 -2.40
CA GLU A 76 -3.68 -9.62 -1.57
C GLU A 76 -4.13 -9.51 -0.11
N LEU A 77 -5.42 -9.24 0.13
CA LEU A 77 -5.99 -9.22 1.49
C LEU A 77 -5.98 -10.60 2.14
N ALA A 78 -6.26 -11.66 1.37
CA ALA A 78 -6.17 -13.03 1.86
C ALA A 78 -4.74 -13.39 2.29
N LEU A 79 -3.72 -12.92 1.56
CA LEU A 79 -2.32 -13.06 1.98
C LEU A 79 -2.01 -12.27 3.25
N ALA A 80 -2.49 -11.02 3.35
CA ALA A 80 -2.28 -10.19 4.54
C ALA A 80 -2.86 -10.87 5.80
N ASP A 81 -4.06 -11.45 5.69
CA ASP A 81 -4.71 -12.21 6.75
C ASP A 81 -3.95 -13.50 7.09
N GLN A 82 -3.63 -14.33 6.09
CA GLN A 82 -2.94 -15.60 6.28
C GLN A 82 -1.58 -15.45 6.99
N PHE A 83 -0.87 -14.36 6.74
CA PHE A 83 0.46 -14.10 7.26
C PHE A 83 0.50 -13.08 8.41
N ASP A 84 -0.66 -12.64 8.92
CA ASP A 84 -0.77 -11.63 9.99
C ASP A 84 0.12 -10.40 9.71
N THR A 85 -0.04 -9.81 8.52
CA THR A 85 0.76 -8.68 8.06
C THR A 85 -0.09 -7.55 7.47
N GLY A 86 0.58 -6.47 7.10
CA GLY A 86 -0.05 -5.29 6.50
C GLY A 86 0.23 -5.14 5.01
N LEU A 87 -0.25 -4.02 4.47
CA LEU A 87 -0.05 -3.62 3.08
C LEU A 87 0.75 -2.32 2.98
N HIS A 88 1.69 -2.28 2.03
CA HIS A 88 2.45 -1.08 1.69
C HIS A 88 2.14 -0.68 0.25
N ILE A 89 1.40 0.40 0.05
CA ILE A 89 0.75 0.75 -1.22
C ILE A 89 1.03 2.19 -1.64
N HIS A 90 0.93 2.50 -2.93
CA HIS A 90 0.74 3.87 -3.38
C HIS A 90 -0.74 4.24 -3.26
N LEU A 91 -1.03 5.44 -2.74
CA LEU A 91 -2.41 5.93 -2.60
C LEU A 91 -2.50 7.44 -2.78
N SER A 92 -3.53 7.86 -3.50
CA SER A 92 -3.90 9.24 -3.84
C SER A 92 -2.71 10.03 -4.37
N THR A 93 -2.02 9.49 -5.37
CA THR A 93 -0.84 10.14 -5.99
C THR A 93 -1.25 11.23 -6.98
N SER A 94 -2.33 11.01 -7.73
CA SER A 94 -2.82 11.92 -8.78
C SER A 94 -4.34 12.11 -8.79
N GLY A 95 -5.08 11.35 -7.95
CA GLY A 95 -6.55 11.32 -7.93
C GLY A 95 -7.17 10.42 -9.01
N GLU A 96 -6.36 9.56 -9.63
CA GLU A 96 -6.82 8.59 -10.63
C GLU A 96 -7.70 7.52 -10.01
N GLU A 97 -7.30 6.99 -8.85
CA GLU A 97 -8.08 6.02 -8.09
C GLU A 97 -9.43 6.59 -7.65
N ASP A 98 -9.48 7.85 -7.21
CA ASP A 98 -10.73 8.51 -6.80
C ASP A 98 -11.65 8.70 -8.01
N ARG A 99 -11.12 9.10 -9.16
CA ARG A 99 -11.90 9.21 -10.39
C ARG A 99 -12.47 7.86 -10.81
N PHE A 100 -11.62 6.82 -10.83
CA PHE A 100 -12.05 5.47 -11.16
C PHE A 100 -13.15 4.99 -10.20
N CYS A 101 -12.95 5.15 -8.90
CA CYS A 101 -13.92 4.70 -7.89
C CYS A 101 -15.23 5.49 -7.95
N GLN A 102 -15.16 6.79 -8.24
CA GLN A 102 -16.34 7.62 -8.41
C GLN A 102 -17.14 7.18 -9.63
N ASP A 103 -16.49 6.91 -10.76
CA ASP A 103 -17.14 6.49 -12.01
C ASP A 103 -17.73 5.07 -11.91
N LYS A 104 -17.00 4.14 -11.27
CA LYS A 104 -17.40 2.72 -11.19
C LYS A 104 -18.34 2.41 -10.02
N TYR A 105 -18.11 3.01 -8.85
CA TYR A 105 -18.82 2.68 -7.60
C TYR A 105 -19.63 3.83 -7.01
N GLY A 106 -19.46 5.06 -7.51
CA GLY A 106 -20.10 6.24 -6.93
C GLY A 106 -19.54 6.64 -5.57
N LYS A 107 -18.30 6.25 -5.26
CA LYS A 107 -17.64 6.40 -3.95
C LYS A 107 -16.23 6.97 -4.13
N SER A 108 -15.66 7.58 -3.08
CA SER A 108 -14.21 7.83 -3.07
C SER A 108 -13.41 6.53 -3.04
N ALA A 109 -12.13 6.59 -3.37
CA ALA A 109 -11.24 5.44 -3.26
C ALA A 109 -11.20 4.91 -1.82
N VAL A 110 -11.15 5.79 -0.82
CA VAL A 110 -11.12 5.41 0.60
C VAL A 110 -12.43 4.74 1.05
N GLU A 111 -13.58 5.23 0.59
CA GLU A 111 -14.87 4.58 0.85
C GLU A 111 -14.97 3.19 0.21
N GLN A 112 -14.41 3.03 -0.99
CA GLN A 112 -14.34 1.73 -1.64
C GLN A 112 -13.35 0.80 -0.93
N MET A 113 -12.19 1.29 -0.50
CA MET A 113 -11.25 0.54 0.34
C MET A 113 -11.92 0.03 1.62
N ALA A 114 -12.72 0.86 2.28
CA ALA A 114 -13.50 0.44 3.45
C ALA A 114 -14.54 -0.63 3.10
N THR A 115 -15.22 -0.49 1.96
CA THR A 115 -16.21 -1.47 1.49
C THR A 115 -15.58 -2.85 1.23
N MET A 116 -14.34 -2.87 0.74
CA MET A 116 -13.61 -4.09 0.42
C MET A 116 -12.86 -4.69 1.63
N GLY A 117 -12.94 -4.07 2.81
CA GLY A 117 -12.22 -4.53 4.01
C GLY A 117 -10.72 -4.22 4.01
N ILE A 118 -10.24 -3.39 3.09
CA ILE A 118 -8.81 -3.03 3.00
C ILE A 118 -8.38 -2.27 4.26
N LEU A 119 -9.24 -1.39 4.77
CA LEU A 119 -8.96 -0.58 5.96
C LEU A 119 -8.98 -1.38 7.27
N ASP A 120 -9.27 -2.68 7.24
CA ASP A 120 -9.20 -3.55 8.43
C ASP A 120 -7.76 -4.03 8.70
N PHE A 121 -6.84 -3.82 7.74
CA PHE A 121 -5.44 -4.25 7.83
C PHE A 121 -4.48 -3.07 8.07
N PRO A 122 -3.33 -3.29 8.72
CA PRO A 122 -2.28 -2.28 8.81
C PRO A 122 -1.85 -1.78 7.43
N LEU A 123 -1.94 -0.47 7.21
CA LEU A 123 -1.66 0.17 5.93
C LEU A 123 -0.58 1.22 6.08
N LEU A 124 0.49 1.06 5.30
CA LEU A 124 1.45 2.13 5.01
C LEU A 124 1.16 2.63 3.60
N ALA A 125 0.56 3.81 3.48
CA ALA A 125 0.17 4.38 2.20
C ALA A 125 1.13 5.50 1.78
N ALA A 126 1.85 5.29 0.68
CA ALA A 126 2.78 6.26 0.12
C ALA A 126 2.03 7.40 -0.59
N HIS A 127 2.58 8.61 -0.47
CA HIS A 127 2.14 9.86 -1.09
C HIS A 127 0.95 10.54 -0.40
N CYS A 128 -0.25 9.99 -0.55
CA CYS A 128 -1.49 10.55 -0.01
C CYS A 128 -1.69 12.04 -0.37
N LEU A 129 -1.38 12.45 -1.61
CA LEU A 129 -1.41 13.85 -2.03
C LEU A 129 -2.83 14.38 -2.19
N THR A 130 -3.75 13.56 -2.71
CA THR A 130 -5.09 13.98 -3.12
C THR A 130 -6.22 13.38 -2.28
N VAL A 131 -5.92 12.82 -1.10
CA VAL A 131 -6.94 12.18 -0.25
C VAL A 131 -8.02 13.20 0.11
N PRO A 132 -9.31 12.94 -0.18
CA PRO A 132 -10.40 13.83 0.17
C PRO A 132 -10.51 14.04 1.68
N THR A 133 -10.68 15.28 2.13
CA THR A 133 -10.77 15.62 3.57
C THR A 133 -11.98 14.98 4.26
N GLN A 134 -13.05 14.72 3.52
CA GLN A 134 -14.24 14.00 4.00
C GLN A 134 -13.92 12.56 4.47
N ASP A 135 -12.83 11.97 3.98
CA ASP A 135 -12.40 10.61 4.31
C ASP A 135 -11.43 10.55 5.49
N TYR A 136 -10.95 11.70 5.98
CA TYR A 136 -9.98 11.74 7.08
C TYR A 136 -10.49 11.07 8.35
N PRO A 137 -11.75 11.25 8.79
CA PRO A 137 -12.25 10.53 9.95
C PRO A 137 -12.23 9.01 9.78
N ARG A 138 -12.34 8.50 8.54
CA ARG A 138 -12.26 7.07 8.24
C ARG A 138 -10.85 6.55 8.43
N LEU A 139 -9.89 7.24 7.83
CA LEU A 139 -8.49 6.87 7.89
C LEU A 139 -7.94 6.99 9.32
N ALA A 140 -8.36 8.00 10.07
CA ALA A 140 -7.98 8.17 11.48
C ALA A 140 -8.51 7.06 12.40
N ALA A 141 -9.62 6.42 12.03
CA ALA A 141 -10.20 5.29 12.76
C ALA A 141 -9.62 3.93 12.35
N ALA A 142 -8.86 3.88 11.25
CA ALA A 142 -8.25 2.67 10.70
C ALA A 142 -6.78 2.54 11.15
N PRO A 143 -6.17 1.34 11.11
CA PRO A 143 -4.73 1.13 11.25
C PRO A 143 -3.96 1.65 10.02
N PHE A 144 -4.13 2.93 9.70
CA PHE A 144 -3.61 3.59 8.51
C PHE A 144 -2.53 4.62 8.85
N THR A 145 -1.43 4.60 8.09
CA THR A 145 -0.36 5.59 8.16
C THR A 145 -0.06 6.13 6.77
N ALA A 146 -0.13 7.45 6.61
CA ALA A 146 0.31 8.14 5.40
C ALA A 146 1.83 8.38 5.46
N ALA A 147 2.57 7.76 4.55
CA ALA A 147 3.99 8.02 4.30
C ALA A 147 4.13 9.16 3.29
N ILE A 148 4.39 10.37 3.79
CA ILE A 148 4.52 11.57 2.98
C ILE A 148 5.90 11.57 2.32
N ASN A 149 5.93 11.76 0.99
CA ASN A 149 7.15 11.73 0.17
C ASN A 149 7.41 13.10 -0.52
N PRO A 150 7.76 14.18 0.21
CA PRO A 150 7.81 15.53 -0.36
C PRO A 150 8.84 15.69 -1.48
N SER A 151 10.01 15.05 -1.35
CA SER A 151 11.07 15.05 -2.36
C SER A 151 10.58 14.48 -3.68
N SER A 152 9.87 13.35 -3.64
CA SER A 152 9.30 12.72 -4.83
C SER A 152 8.20 13.59 -5.45
N ALA A 153 7.30 14.14 -4.63
CA ALA A 153 6.23 15.01 -5.12
C ALA A 153 6.79 16.26 -5.83
N MET A 154 7.76 16.95 -5.21
CA MET A 154 8.39 18.14 -5.79
C MET A 154 9.13 17.84 -7.10
N ARG A 155 9.88 16.71 -7.17
CA ARG A 155 10.58 16.32 -8.42
C ARG A 155 9.62 16.09 -9.58
N ASN A 156 8.42 15.58 -9.31
CA ASN A 156 7.41 15.28 -10.32
C ASN A 156 6.44 16.44 -10.57
N ALA A 157 6.68 17.62 -9.96
CA ALA A 157 5.74 18.75 -9.96
C ALA A 157 4.31 18.33 -9.52
N ALA A 158 4.22 17.35 -8.63
CA ALA A 158 2.97 16.90 -8.04
C ALA A 158 2.53 17.85 -6.91
N GLY A 159 1.27 17.70 -6.48
CA GLY A 159 0.71 18.48 -5.37
C GLY A 159 1.40 18.21 -4.03
N VAL A 160 0.97 18.94 -3.00
CA VAL A 160 1.44 18.78 -1.62
C VAL A 160 0.33 18.12 -0.82
N ALA A 161 0.65 17.03 -0.11
CA ALA A 161 -0.29 16.41 0.83
C ALA A 161 -0.69 17.40 1.93
N ASP A 162 -1.95 17.37 2.35
CA ASP A 162 -2.45 18.16 3.50
C ASP A 162 -2.00 17.53 4.83
N VAL A 163 -0.70 17.61 5.09
CA VAL A 163 -0.07 17.04 6.30
C VAL A 163 -0.69 17.61 7.57
N LEU A 164 -1.03 18.91 7.58
CA LEU A 164 -1.61 19.57 8.73
C LEU A 164 -3.05 19.10 9.00
N GLY A 165 -3.87 18.98 7.95
CA GLY A 165 -5.22 18.46 8.06
C GLY A 165 -5.25 16.99 8.47
N MET A 166 -4.39 16.16 7.88
CA MET A 166 -4.25 14.74 8.25
C MET A 166 -3.81 14.59 9.71
N GLN A 167 -2.82 15.37 10.16
CA GLN A 167 -2.38 15.37 11.55
C GLN A 167 -3.50 15.81 12.51
N ALA A 168 -4.22 16.88 12.17
CA ALA A 168 -5.33 17.38 12.97
C ALA A 168 -6.49 16.39 13.08
N ALA A 169 -6.72 15.58 12.04
CA ALA A 169 -7.71 14.52 12.04
C ALA A 169 -7.28 13.27 12.83
N GLY A 170 -6.01 13.16 13.24
CA GLY A 170 -5.47 12.01 13.98
C GLY A 170 -4.95 10.88 13.10
N ILE A 171 -4.70 11.13 11.81
CA ILE A 171 -4.11 10.14 10.90
C ILE A 171 -2.62 9.94 11.25
N GLY A 172 -2.17 8.67 11.28
CA GLY A 172 -0.76 8.35 11.44
C GLY A 172 0.08 8.91 10.29
N LEU A 173 1.21 9.54 10.60
CA LEU A 173 2.09 10.14 9.61
C LEU A 173 3.52 9.57 9.70
N ALA A 174 4.11 9.33 8.54
CA ALA A 174 5.51 8.98 8.37
C ALA A 174 6.14 9.82 7.24
N LEU A 175 7.47 9.81 7.17
CA LEU A 175 8.22 10.42 6.07
C LEU A 175 8.88 9.32 5.24
N GLY A 176 8.79 9.44 3.91
CA GLY A 176 9.54 8.64 2.95
C GLY A 176 10.29 9.53 1.95
N THR A 177 11.03 8.91 1.04
CA THR A 177 12.06 9.55 0.19
C THR A 177 11.80 9.44 -1.30
#